data_AF-A0A958JDE1-F1
#
_entry.id   AF-A0A958JDE1-F1
#
_cell.length_a   1.000
_cell.length_b   1.000
_cell.length_c   1.000
_cell.angle_alpha   90.00
_cell.angle_beta   90.00
_cell.angle_gamma   90.00
#
_symmetry.space_group_name_H-M   'P 1'
#
loop_
_entity.id
_entity.type
_entity.pdbx_description
1 polymer ?
#
loop_
_entity_poly.entity_id
_entity_poly.type
_entity_poly.pdbx_seq_one_letter_code
_entity_poly.pdbx_strand_id
1 'polypeptide(L)'
;MNQTKGLFVIALALFSLVGCATGNLDGEPYWESISEHLRLAERYQRKKQYSLARTSYLHHIQARLSVKDKPEWENPHFYYLLIGDLFLSEADIPEALKSYDMARKNGVDIGLVSDRYRLVANSLAKNGDFDGAIEILNTYHDYDPLLFDMMRDRLAREKVESEEAQMHGAQ
;
A
#
# COMPACT_ATOMS: atom_id res chain seq x y z
N MET A 1 -3.14 28.07 47.05
CA MET A 1 -4.23 29.08 47.08
C MET A 1 -4.23 29.83 45.75
N ASN A 2 -5.44 30.16 45.25
CA ASN A 2 -5.79 30.91 44.03
C ASN A 2 -5.67 30.07 42.74
N GLN A 3 -6.69 29.47 42.13
CA GLN A 3 -8.07 29.90 41.78
C GLN A 3 -8.15 31.22 40.99
N THR A 4 -8.20 31.10 39.66
CA THR A 4 -8.93 32.02 38.78
C THR A 4 -9.67 31.22 37.72
N LYS A 5 -11.00 31.31 37.80
CA LYS A 5 -11.99 30.76 36.89
C LYS A 5 -12.11 31.71 35.70
N GLY A 6 -12.05 31.19 34.48
CA GLY A 6 -12.44 31.89 33.27
C GLY A 6 -13.60 31.17 32.61
N LEU A 7 -14.83 31.54 32.96
CA LEU A 7 -16.03 31.21 32.19
C LEU A 7 -15.93 31.93 30.83
N PHE A 8 -16.10 31.20 29.73
CA PHE A 8 -16.66 31.78 28.52
C PHE A 8 -17.82 30.91 28.03
N VAL A 9 -18.94 31.59 27.91
CA VAL A 9 -20.28 31.10 27.59
C VAL A 9 -20.55 31.46 26.12
N ILE A 10 -21.47 30.72 25.47
CA ILE A 10 -22.22 31.06 24.24
C ILE A 10 -21.41 30.78 22.94
N ALA A 11 -21.87 30.02 21.94
CA ALA A 11 -23.20 29.99 21.35
C ALA A 11 -23.59 28.60 20.79
N LEU A 12 -24.79 28.16 21.16
CA LEU A 12 -25.59 27.18 20.44
C LEU A 12 -26.01 27.81 19.10
N ALA A 13 -25.57 27.26 17.97
CA ALA A 13 -26.17 27.54 16.67
C ALA A 13 -26.86 26.26 16.17
N LEU A 14 -28.11 26.10 16.59
CA LEU A 14 -29.08 25.22 15.96
C LEU A 14 -29.37 25.77 14.55
N PHE A 15 -28.73 25.20 13.53
CA PHE A 15 -29.15 25.42 12.14
C PHE A 15 -29.83 24.18 11.61
N SER A 16 -31.15 24.22 11.67
CA SER A 16 -32.08 23.29 11.06
C SER A 16 -32.03 23.45 9.54
N LEU A 17 -31.44 22.48 8.84
CA LEU A 17 -31.75 22.21 7.43
C LEU A 17 -31.83 20.70 7.24
N VAL A 18 -32.94 20.12 7.73
CA VAL A 18 -33.43 18.81 7.27
C VAL A 18 -33.97 19.03 5.86
N GLY A 19 -33.06 19.03 4.89
CA GLY A 19 -33.40 18.84 3.49
C GLY A 19 -33.63 17.34 3.28
N CYS A 20 -34.89 16.92 3.22
CA CYS A 20 -35.26 15.61 2.69
C CYS A 20 -34.88 15.56 1.21
N ALA A 21 -33.64 15.17 0.92
CA ALA A 21 -33.26 14.71 -0.40
C ALA A 21 -33.87 13.32 -0.59
N THR A 22 -35.08 13.25 -1.14
CA THR A 22 -35.58 12.05 -1.81
C THR A 22 -34.76 11.88 -3.09
N GLY A 23 -33.52 11.43 -2.94
CA GLY A 23 -32.69 10.98 -4.04
C GLY A 23 -33.30 9.70 -4.58
N ASN A 24 -33.65 9.72 -5.86
CA ASN A 24 -34.17 8.59 -6.60
C ASN A 24 -33.34 7.33 -6.31
N LEU A 25 -34.00 6.30 -5.78
CA LEU A 25 -33.50 4.92 -5.72
C LEU A 25 -33.62 4.29 -7.12
N ASP A 26 -33.18 5.01 -8.15
CA ASP A 26 -32.92 4.41 -9.45
C ASP A 26 -31.64 3.63 -9.23
N GLY A 27 -31.81 2.33 -8.96
CA GLY A 27 -30.72 1.40 -8.71
C GLY A 27 -29.82 1.36 -9.93
N GLU A 28 -28.83 2.24 -9.95
CA GLU A 28 -27.68 2.21 -10.84
C GLU A 28 -27.19 0.75 -10.86
N PRO A 29 -27.06 0.16 -12.05
CA PRO A 29 -26.74 -1.25 -12.17
C PRO A 29 -25.45 -1.56 -11.39
N TYR A 30 -25.58 -2.41 -10.37
CA TYR A 30 -24.53 -2.73 -9.39
C TYR A 30 -23.17 -3.11 -10.05
N TRP A 31 -23.18 -3.62 -11.27
CA TRP A 31 -21.97 -3.98 -12.02
C TRP A 31 -21.16 -2.79 -12.54
N GLU A 32 -21.78 -1.63 -12.80
CA GLU A 32 -21.04 -0.42 -13.20
C GLU A 32 -20.15 0.07 -12.04
N SER A 33 -20.61 -0.07 -10.79
CA SER A 33 -19.85 0.34 -9.60
C SER A 33 -18.53 -0.44 -9.41
N ILE A 34 -18.52 -1.75 -9.67
CA ILE A 34 -17.36 -2.61 -9.43
C ILE A 34 -16.19 -2.23 -10.34
N SER A 35 -16.45 -2.13 -11.65
CA SER A 35 -15.44 -1.78 -12.64
C SER A 35 -15.01 -0.32 -12.53
N GLU A 36 -15.90 0.55 -12.07
CA GLU A 36 -15.60 1.97 -11.89
C GLU A 36 -14.54 2.21 -10.82
N HIS A 37 -14.60 1.49 -9.69
CA HIS A 37 -13.58 1.62 -8.65
C HIS A 37 -12.17 1.28 -9.13
N LEU A 38 -12.02 0.22 -9.93
CA LEU A 38 -10.73 -0.13 -10.52
C LEU A 38 -10.27 0.94 -11.52
N ARG A 39 -11.15 1.38 -12.42
CA ARG A 39 -10.85 2.43 -13.40
C ARG A 39 -10.42 3.74 -12.74
N LEU A 40 -11.07 4.12 -11.64
CA LEU A 40 -10.71 5.28 -10.83
C LEU A 40 -9.35 5.08 -10.15
N ALA A 41 -9.11 3.91 -9.55
CA ALA A 41 -7.83 3.60 -8.89
C ALA A 41 -6.66 3.77 -9.85
N GLU A 42 -6.73 3.18 -11.03
CA GLU A 42 -5.68 3.29 -12.05
C GLU A 42 -5.54 4.73 -12.59
N ARG A 43 -6.65 5.45 -12.75
CA ARG A 43 -6.62 6.86 -13.17
C ARG A 43 -5.90 7.72 -12.13
N TYR A 44 -6.20 7.52 -10.85
CA TYR A 44 -5.54 8.23 -9.76
C TYR A 44 -4.06 7.84 -9.66
N GLN A 45 -3.73 6.56 -9.82
CA GLN A 45 -2.34 6.08 -9.85
C GLN A 45 -1.54 6.74 -10.98
N ARG A 46 -2.07 6.80 -12.21
CA ARG A 46 -1.42 7.49 -13.35
C ARG A 46 -1.18 8.98 -13.09
N LYS A 47 -2.07 9.61 -12.31
CA LYS A 47 -1.94 11.02 -11.87
C LYS A 47 -1.08 11.20 -10.61
N LYS A 48 -0.48 10.13 -10.08
CA LYS A 48 0.27 10.10 -8.82
C LYS A 48 -0.54 10.57 -7.60
N GLN A 49 -1.86 10.41 -7.66
CA GLN A 49 -2.77 10.71 -6.55
C GLN A 49 -2.94 9.43 -5.70
N TYR A 50 -1.85 8.99 -5.07
CA TYR A 50 -1.74 7.64 -4.51
C TYR A 50 -2.73 7.34 -3.39
N SER A 51 -3.04 8.30 -2.52
CA SER A 51 -4.06 8.15 -1.47
C SER A 51 -5.47 7.87 -2.05
N LEU A 52 -5.85 8.58 -3.12
CA LEU A 52 -7.12 8.34 -3.82
C LEU A 52 -7.10 6.98 -4.52
N ALA A 53 -5.97 6.62 -5.16
CA ALA A 53 -5.80 5.33 -5.80
C ALA A 53 -5.97 4.16 -4.81
N ARG A 54 -5.34 4.24 -3.62
CA ARG A 54 -5.50 3.24 -2.56
C ARG A 54 -6.95 3.09 -2.11
N THR A 55 -7.62 4.21 -1.84
CA THR A 55 -9.04 4.21 -1.46
C THR A 55 -9.91 3.54 -2.52
N SER A 56 -9.69 3.87 -3.80
CA SER A 56 -10.42 3.24 -4.91
C SER A 56 -10.10 1.74 -5.06
N TYR A 57 -8.85 1.30 -4.87
CA TYR A 57 -8.52 -0.13 -4.84
C TYR A 57 -9.22 -0.85 -3.67
N LEU A 58 -9.25 -0.26 -2.48
CA LEU A 58 -9.96 -0.83 -1.33
C LEU A 58 -11.46 -0.99 -1.59
N HIS A 59 -12.10 0.02 -2.19
CA HIS A 59 -13.50 -0.09 -2.61
C HIS A 59 -13.70 -1.18 -3.66
N HIS A 60 -12.77 -1.31 -4.62
CA HIS A 60 -12.83 -2.39 -5.61
C HIS A 60 -12.73 -3.77 -4.95
N ILE A 61 -11.78 -3.98 -4.03
CA ILE A 61 -11.65 -5.23 -3.26
C ILE A 61 -12.96 -5.56 -2.56
N GLN A 62 -13.54 -4.61 -1.81
CA GLN A 62 -14.81 -4.80 -1.10
C GLN A 62 -15.94 -5.17 -2.04
N ALA A 63 -16.06 -4.46 -3.17
CA ALA A 63 -17.11 -4.70 -4.16
C ALA A 63 -16.98 -6.09 -4.80
N ARG A 64 -15.76 -6.55 -5.10
CA ARG A 64 -15.50 -7.92 -5.59
C ARG A 64 -15.78 -8.98 -4.54
N LEU A 65 -15.45 -8.73 -3.28
CA LEU A 65 -15.73 -9.66 -2.18
C LEU A 65 -17.24 -9.87 -1.95
N SER A 66 -18.07 -8.87 -2.24
CA SER A 66 -19.54 -8.98 -2.15
C SER A 66 -20.21 -9.73 -3.31
N VAL A 67 -19.49 -10.06 -4.39
CA VAL A 67 -20.04 -10.85 -5.50
C VAL A 67 -20.14 -12.32 -5.09
N LYS A 68 -21.35 -12.87 -5.10
CA LYS A 68 -21.63 -14.25 -4.70
C LYS A 68 -21.05 -15.28 -5.66
N ASP A 69 -21.26 -15.07 -6.96
CA ASP A 69 -20.91 -16.04 -8.02
C ASP A 69 -19.63 -15.59 -8.76
N LYS A 70 -18.54 -15.41 -7.99
CA LYS A 70 -17.23 -15.07 -8.55
C LYS A 70 -16.49 -16.32 -9.07
N PRO A 71 -15.69 -16.20 -10.14
CA PRO A 71 -14.85 -17.30 -10.59
C PRO A 71 -13.89 -17.77 -9.47
N GLU A 72 -13.67 -19.08 -9.38
CA GLU A 72 -12.81 -19.68 -8.34
C GLU A 72 -11.35 -19.20 -8.42
N TRP A 73 -10.87 -18.91 -9.63
CA TRP A 73 -9.52 -18.40 -9.85
C TRP A 73 -9.34 -16.95 -9.44
N GLU A 74 -10.42 -16.22 -9.16
CA GLU A 74 -10.33 -14.82 -8.80
C GLU A 74 -10.04 -14.65 -7.30
N ASN A 75 -8.91 -14.01 -7.00
CA ASN A 75 -8.59 -13.56 -5.65
C ASN A 75 -8.55 -12.01 -5.59
N PRO A 76 -9.63 -11.34 -5.13
CA PRO A 76 -9.66 -9.89 -5.01
C PRO A 76 -8.56 -9.30 -4.13
N HIS A 77 -7.99 -10.08 -3.22
CA HIS A 77 -6.89 -9.61 -2.37
C HIS A 77 -5.58 -9.40 -3.13
N PHE A 78 -5.49 -9.82 -4.39
CA PHE A 78 -4.39 -9.46 -5.30
C PHE A 78 -4.13 -7.95 -5.35
N TYR A 79 -5.19 -7.13 -5.28
CA TYR A 79 -5.06 -5.67 -5.32
C TYR A 79 -4.31 -5.08 -4.12
N TYR A 80 -4.11 -5.83 -3.02
CA TYR A 80 -3.20 -5.41 -1.97
C TYR A 80 -1.74 -5.32 -2.42
N LEU A 81 -1.33 -6.08 -3.45
CA LEU A 81 -0.01 -5.91 -4.06
C LEU A 81 0.10 -4.52 -4.71
N LEU A 82 -0.93 -4.08 -5.43
CA LEU A 82 -0.94 -2.75 -6.05
C LEU A 82 -0.97 -1.64 -5.00
N ILE A 83 -1.74 -1.82 -3.91
CA ILE A 83 -1.74 -0.87 -2.79
C ILE A 83 -0.34 -0.77 -2.15
N GLY A 84 0.35 -1.89 -1.98
CA GLY A 84 1.73 -1.90 -1.50
C GLY A 84 2.70 -1.20 -2.44
N ASP A 85 2.56 -1.39 -3.76
CA ASP A 85 3.37 -0.71 -4.78
C ASP A 85 3.19 0.82 -4.70
N LEU A 86 1.98 1.29 -4.35
CA LEU A 86 1.70 2.71 -4.14
C LEU A 86 2.39 3.26 -2.88
N PHE A 87 2.35 2.54 -1.76
CA PHE A 87 3.08 2.93 -0.55
C PHE A 87 4.59 2.95 -0.78
N LEU A 88 5.11 1.93 -1.47
CA LEU A 88 6.53 1.86 -1.83
C LEU A 88 6.96 3.05 -2.70
N SER A 89 6.10 3.50 -3.61
CA SER A 89 6.32 4.70 -4.44
C SER A 89 6.37 6.00 -3.63
N GLU A 90 5.79 6.02 -2.43
CA GLU A 90 5.86 7.12 -1.46
C GLU A 90 7.00 6.93 -0.43
N ALA A 91 7.84 5.91 -0.62
CA ALA A 91 8.86 5.46 0.34
C ALA A 91 8.31 5.06 1.72
N ASP A 92 7.01 4.73 1.81
CA ASP A 92 6.38 4.22 3.02
C ASP A 92 6.55 2.69 3.09
N ILE A 93 7.77 2.28 3.48
CA ILE A 93 8.16 0.86 3.55
C ILE A 93 7.27 0.06 4.52
N PRO A 94 6.95 0.54 5.75
CA PRO A 94 6.12 -0.23 6.68
C PRO A 94 4.72 -0.54 6.13
N GLU A 95 4.03 0.43 5.53
CA GLU A 95 2.68 0.20 4.98
C GLU A 95 2.72 -0.62 3.69
N ALA A 96 3.80 -0.53 2.90
CA ALA A 96 4.02 -1.42 1.76
C ALA A 96 4.11 -2.89 2.22
N LEU A 97 4.96 -3.17 3.22
CA LEU A 97 5.12 -4.53 3.79
C LEU A 97 3.81 -5.07 4.36
N LYS A 98 3.08 -4.25 5.12
CA LYS A 98 1.76 -4.62 5.66
C LYS A 98 0.75 -4.97 4.57
N SER A 99 0.79 -4.26 3.44
CA SER A 99 -0.09 -4.54 2.29
C SER A 99 0.28 -5.87 1.63
N TYR A 100 1.56 -6.14 1.41
CA TYR A 100 2.02 -7.42 0.86
C TYR A 100 1.71 -8.60 1.80
N ASP A 101 1.88 -8.41 3.11
CA ASP A 101 1.50 -9.42 4.09
C ASP A 101 -0.01 -9.68 4.11
N MET A 102 -0.84 -8.64 3.88
CA MET A 102 -2.27 -8.81 3.71
C MET A 102 -2.61 -9.62 2.46
N ALA A 103 -1.95 -9.37 1.33
CA ALA A 103 -2.11 -10.18 0.12
C ALA A 103 -1.80 -11.66 0.39
N ARG A 104 -0.64 -11.92 1.01
CA ARG A 104 -0.17 -13.27 1.37
C ARG A 104 -1.14 -14.00 2.30
N LYS A 105 -1.55 -13.36 3.41
CA LYS A 105 -2.48 -13.95 4.38
C LYS A 105 -3.84 -14.29 3.77
N ASN A 106 -4.20 -13.63 2.67
CA ASN A 106 -5.43 -13.89 1.94
C ASN A 106 -5.23 -14.74 0.68
N GLY A 107 -4.16 -15.54 0.63
CA GLY A 107 -3.97 -16.58 -0.39
C GLY A 107 -3.58 -16.08 -1.77
N VAL A 108 -2.99 -14.88 -1.87
CA VAL A 108 -2.31 -14.47 -3.11
C VAL A 108 -1.05 -15.32 -3.30
N ASP A 109 -0.76 -15.68 -4.55
CA ASP A 109 0.38 -16.53 -4.91
C ASP A 109 1.70 -16.04 -4.29
N ILE A 110 2.46 -16.97 -3.72
CA ILE A 110 3.67 -16.63 -2.95
C ILE A 110 4.79 -16.10 -3.85
N GLY A 111 4.86 -16.51 -5.11
CA GLY A 111 5.83 -15.97 -6.07
C GLY A 111 5.55 -14.49 -6.37
N LEU A 112 4.28 -14.12 -6.54
CA LEU A 112 3.87 -12.72 -6.72
C LEU A 112 4.19 -11.86 -5.49
N VAL A 113 3.96 -12.38 -4.28
CA VAL A 113 4.29 -11.69 -3.03
C VAL A 113 5.80 -11.56 -2.86
N SER A 114 6.57 -12.61 -3.12
CA SER A 114 8.04 -12.63 -2.96
C SER A 114 8.73 -11.61 -3.86
N ASP A 115 8.24 -11.45 -5.09
CA ASP A 115 8.71 -10.40 -6.00
C ASP A 115 8.59 -9.01 -5.37
N ARG A 116 7.53 -8.75 -4.58
CA ARG A 116 7.32 -7.46 -3.91
C ARG A 116 8.26 -7.22 -2.74
N TYR A 117 8.60 -8.23 -1.94
CA TYR A 117 9.63 -8.08 -0.91
C TYR A 117 11.00 -7.77 -1.52
N ARG A 118 11.30 -8.38 -2.68
CA ARG A 118 12.46 -8.02 -3.49
C ARG A 118 12.42 -6.55 -3.94
N LEU A 119 11.27 -6.01 -4.35
CA LEU A 119 11.15 -4.59 -4.72
C LEU A 119 11.41 -3.66 -3.52
N VAL A 120 10.95 -4.03 -2.32
CA VAL A 120 11.24 -3.29 -1.08
C VAL A 120 12.74 -3.27 -0.81
N ALA A 121 13.41 -4.43 -0.84
CA ALA A 121 14.86 -4.50 -0.64
C ALA A 121 15.62 -3.65 -1.65
N ASN A 122 15.24 -3.69 -2.94
CA ASN A 122 15.84 -2.84 -3.96
C ASN A 122 15.60 -1.34 -3.69
N SER A 123 14.43 -0.96 -3.18
CA SER A 123 14.13 0.44 -2.84
C SER A 123 14.98 0.93 -1.68
N LEU A 124 15.19 0.11 -0.65
CA LEU A 124 16.05 0.41 0.49
C LEU A 124 17.50 0.58 0.03
N ALA A 125 18.03 -0.38 -0.74
CA ALA A 125 19.39 -0.33 -1.27
C ALA A 125 19.63 0.90 -2.16
N LYS A 126 18.66 1.29 -3.01
CA LYS A 126 18.74 2.53 -3.81
C LYS A 126 18.84 3.80 -2.97
N ASN A 127 18.32 3.77 -1.75
CA ASN A 127 18.42 4.87 -0.79
C ASN A 127 19.68 4.76 0.09
N GLY A 128 20.57 3.81 -0.19
CA GLY A 128 21.80 3.54 0.56
C GLY A 128 21.61 2.64 1.79
N ASP A 129 20.39 2.19 2.08
CA ASP A 129 20.10 1.31 3.22
C ASP A 129 20.28 -0.15 2.83
N PHE A 130 21.54 -0.56 2.64
CA PHE A 130 21.90 -1.93 2.30
C PHE A 130 21.59 -2.92 3.43
N ASP A 131 21.76 -2.50 4.69
CA ASP A 131 21.51 -3.36 5.85
C ASP A 131 20.01 -3.65 6.01
N GLY A 132 19.16 -2.61 5.90
CA GLY A 132 17.71 -2.79 5.87
C GLY A 132 17.26 -3.64 4.67
N ALA A 133 17.87 -3.46 3.50
CA ALA A 133 17.58 -4.28 2.33
C ALA A 133 17.89 -5.76 2.56
N ILE A 134 19.06 -6.09 3.13
CA ILE A 134 19.45 -7.46 3.46
C ILE A 134 18.53 -8.06 4.53
N GLU A 135 18.15 -7.26 5.53
CA GLU A 135 17.25 -7.71 6.59
C GLU A 135 15.86 -8.09 6.06
N ILE A 136 15.32 -7.34 5.09
CA ILE A 136 14.07 -7.71 4.40
C ILE A 136 14.22 -9.06 3.70
N LEU A 137 15.33 -9.29 3.00
CA LEU A 137 15.58 -10.56 2.30
C LEU A 137 15.76 -11.73 3.28
N ASN A 138 16.37 -11.51 4.44
CA ASN A 138 16.49 -12.51 5.50
C ASN A 138 15.12 -12.85 6.11
N THR A 139 14.33 -11.83 6.42
CA THR A 139 13.01 -11.98 7.07
C THR A 139 12.05 -12.81 6.24
N TYR A 140 12.07 -12.62 4.92
CA TYR A 140 11.15 -13.30 4.01
C TYR A 140 11.80 -14.44 3.22
N HIS A 141 13.02 -14.83 3.60
CA HIS A 141 13.86 -15.80 2.89
C HIS A 141 13.10 -17.08 2.47
N ASP A 142 12.30 -17.63 3.37
CA ASP A 142 11.61 -18.91 3.18
C ASP A 142 10.55 -18.89 2.07
N TYR A 143 10.19 -17.70 1.55
CA TYR A 143 9.18 -17.59 0.49
C TYR A 143 9.76 -17.85 -0.90
N ASP A 144 11.02 -17.47 -1.12
CA ASP A 144 11.79 -17.81 -2.32
C ASP A 144 13.30 -17.80 -1.99
N PRO A 145 13.82 -18.90 -1.41
CA PRO A 145 15.21 -18.97 -0.96
C PRO A 145 16.22 -18.65 -2.07
N LEU A 146 16.01 -19.23 -3.26
CA LEU A 146 16.92 -19.07 -4.39
C LEU A 146 16.97 -17.61 -4.86
N LEU A 147 15.81 -16.96 -5.02
CA LEU A 147 15.74 -15.56 -5.40
C LEU A 147 16.44 -14.66 -4.38
N PHE A 148 16.16 -14.88 -3.10
CA PHE A 148 16.67 -14.03 -2.03
C PHE A 148 18.16 -14.26 -1.74
N ASP A 149 18.68 -15.48 -1.87
CA ASP A 149 20.11 -15.77 -1.88
C ASP A 149 20.86 -14.94 -2.94
N MET A 150 20.42 -15.05 -4.20
CA MET A 150 21.05 -14.32 -5.31
C MET A 150 21.03 -12.81 -5.09
N MET A 151 19.95 -12.30 -4.50
CA MET A 151 19.83 -10.88 -4.21
C MET A 151 20.73 -10.42 -3.07
N ARG A 152 20.85 -11.20 -1.98
CA ARG A 152 21.74 -10.87 -0.86
C ARG A 152 23.18 -10.80 -1.32
N ASP A 153 23.62 -11.76 -2.13
CA ASP A 153 24.97 -11.75 -2.72
C ASP A 153 25.22 -10.51 -3.57
N ARG A 154 24.22 -10.11 -4.36
CA ARG A 154 24.30 -8.90 -5.18
C ARG A 154 24.41 -7.64 -4.30
N LEU A 155 23.54 -7.48 -3.32
CA LEU A 155 23.50 -6.31 -2.44
C LEU A 155 24.74 -6.21 -1.55
N ALA A 156 25.29 -7.33 -1.10
CA ALA A 156 26.54 -7.35 -0.32
C ALA A 156 27.72 -6.80 -1.14
N ARG A 157 27.82 -7.16 -2.43
CA ARG A 157 28.83 -6.58 -3.33
C ARG A 157 28.61 -5.09 -3.56
N GLU A 158 27.38 -4.69 -3.88
CA GLU A 158 27.02 -3.28 -4.09
C GLU A 158 27.34 -2.40 -2.86
N LYS A 159 27.14 -2.95 -1.64
CA LYS A 159 27.51 -2.28 -0.39
C LYS A 159 29.01 -2.01 -0.31
N VAL A 160 29.85 -3.02 -0.54
CA VAL A 160 31.32 -2.88 -0.51
C VAL A 160 31.79 -1.86 -1.55
N GLU A 161 31.27 -1.95 -2.78
CA GLU A 161 31.61 -1.00 -3.85
C GLU A 161 31.23 0.44 -3.48
N SER A 162 30.08 0.64 -2.83
CA SER A 162 29.65 1.94 -2.34
C SER A 162 30.57 2.49 -1.23
N GLU A 163 31.00 1.64 -0.29
CA GLU A 163 31.93 2.02 0.78
C GLU A 163 33.31 2.41 0.23
N GLU A 164 33.84 1.63 -0.72
CA GLU A 164 35.11 1.93 -1.40
C GLU A 164 35.05 3.26 -2.17
N ALA A 165 33.97 3.50 -2.91
CA ALA A 165 33.77 4.75 -3.64
C ALA A 165 33.74 5.97 -2.72
N GLN A 166 33.14 5.85 -1.53
CA GLN A 166 33.11 6.93 -0.54
C GLN A 166 34.50 7.22 0.06
N MET A 167 35.33 6.19 0.29
CA MET A 167 36.69 6.37 0.78
C MET A 167 37.59 7.09 -0.23
N HIS A 168 37.46 6.78 -1.52
CA HIS A 168 38.28 7.36 -2.58
C HIS A 168 37.80 8.73 -3.06
N GLY A 169 36.50 9.02 -2.97
CA GLY A 169 35.93 10.33 -3.35
C GLY A 169 36.15 11.46 -2.33
N ALA A 170 36.69 11.15 -1.15
CA ALA A 170 36.92 12.12 -0.07
C ALA A 170 38.34 12.74 -0.07
N GLN A 171 39.13 12.52 -1.12
CA GLN A 171 40.50 13.07 -1.31
C GLN A 171 40.49 14.31 -2.20
#